data_AF-A0A349KV54-F1
#
_entry.id   AF-A0A349KV54-F1
#
_cell.length_a   1.000
_cell.length_b   1.000
_cell.length_c   1.000
_cell.angle_alpha   90.00
_cell.angle_beta   90.00
_cell.angle_gamma   90.00
#
_symmetry.space_group_name_H-M   'P 1'
#
loop_
_entity.id
_entity.type
_entity.pdbx_description
1 polymer ?
#
loop_
_entity_poly.entity_id
_entity_poly.type
_entity_poly.pdbx_seq_one_letter_code
_entity_poly.pdbx_strand_id
1 'polypeptide(L)'
;IVFLALRMRLSRARIREFFIELFDLQLSTGALDETIREAGRAVAALEDEMVEDIEQAVLLHADETPWKEAGKPLWMWVFVAGFTTLFYICSRGLEILSNVLTDKFKGNLMSDGYQAYRHLGRRLRCWAHLIRKCQGLIDSTDAGVVAAGKGMHEALHTLMAAIYAARAAPGQENGALAIRHAADIERLR
;
A
#
# COMPACT_ATOMS: atom_id res chain seq x y z
N ILE A 1 -26.47 -6.59 -4.96
CA ILE A 1 -25.77 -5.66 -5.89
C ILE A 1 -24.34 -5.34 -5.41
N VAL A 2 -24.16 -4.75 -4.22
CA VAL A 2 -22.84 -4.35 -3.68
C VAL A 2 -21.82 -5.49 -3.68
N PHE A 3 -22.19 -6.68 -3.19
CA PHE A 3 -21.34 -7.87 -3.21
C PHE A 3 -20.84 -8.23 -4.62
N LEU A 4 -21.73 -8.19 -5.62
CA LEU A 4 -21.37 -8.49 -7.00
C LEU A 4 -20.40 -7.45 -7.58
N ALA A 5 -20.59 -6.18 -7.24
CA ALA A 5 -19.74 -5.09 -7.71
C ALA A 5 -18.36 -5.09 -7.04
N LEU A 6 -18.30 -5.19 -5.71
CA LEU A 6 -17.08 -4.97 -4.94
C LEU A 6 -16.30 -6.26 -4.67
N ARG A 7 -16.98 -7.36 -4.34
CA ARG A 7 -16.34 -8.63 -4.02
C ARG A 7 -16.14 -9.50 -5.26
N MET A 8 -17.15 -9.60 -6.14
CA MET A 8 -17.06 -10.37 -7.39
C MET A 8 -16.51 -9.56 -8.57
N ARG A 9 -16.29 -8.24 -8.40
CA ARG A 9 -15.71 -7.34 -9.41
C ARG A 9 -16.46 -7.32 -10.75
N LEU A 10 -17.77 -7.55 -10.72
CA LEU A 10 -18.61 -7.52 -11.92
C LEU A 10 -18.89 -6.08 -12.37
N SER A 11 -18.85 -5.85 -13.67
CA SER A 11 -19.30 -4.57 -14.26
C SER A 11 -20.81 -4.39 -14.06
N ARG A 12 -21.30 -3.14 -14.15
CA ARG A 12 -22.75 -2.87 -14.05
C ARG A 12 -23.56 -3.68 -15.08
N ALA A 13 -23.03 -3.85 -16.28
CA ALA A 13 -23.66 -4.67 -17.32
C ALA A 13 -23.77 -6.15 -16.91
N ARG A 14 -22.72 -6.73 -16.33
CA ARG A 14 -22.71 -8.12 -15.86
C ARG A 14 -23.59 -8.34 -14.63
N ILE A 15 -23.67 -7.34 -13.74
CA ILE A 15 -24.63 -7.38 -12.63
C ILE A 15 -26.06 -7.36 -13.17
N ARG A 16 -26.36 -6.52 -14.16
CA ARG A 16 -27.69 -6.49 -14.78
C ARG A 16 -28.05 -7.81 -15.45
N GLU A 17 -27.14 -8.39 -16.23
CA GLU A 17 -27.29 -9.72 -16.84
C GLU A 17 -27.56 -10.79 -15.77
N PHE A 18 -26.80 -10.81 -14.68
CA PHE A 18 -27.00 -11.73 -13.56
C PHE A 18 -28.43 -11.68 -12.99
N PHE A 19 -29.01 -10.48 -12.84
CA PHE A 19 -30.38 -10.32 -12.32
C PHE A 19 -31.45 -10.74 -13.33
N ILE A 20 -31.22 -10.53 -14.63
CA ILE A 20 -32.14 -10.99 -15.68
C ILE A 20 -32.13 -12.53 -15.75
N GLU A 21 -30.95 -13.14 -15.85
CA GLU A 21 -30.83 -14.58 -16.10
C GLU A 21 -31.29 -15.45 -14.92
N LEU A 22 -31.01 -15.02 -13.68
CA LEU A 22 -31.30 -15.85 -12.50
C LEU A 22 -32.61 -15.50 -11.80
N PHE A 23 -33.12 -14.29 -12.00
CA PHE A 23 -34.27 -13.78 -11.25
C PHE A 23 -35.36 -13.15 -12.12
N ASP A 24 -35.17 -13.06 -13.44
CA ASP A 24 -36.07 -12.36 -14.37
C ASP A 24 -36.30 -10.88 -13.96
N LEU A 25 -35.29 -10.26 -13.35
CA LEU A 25 -35.35 -8.89 -12.83
C LEU A 25 -34.61 -7.92 -13.74
N GLN A 26 -35.35 -6.99 -14.34
CA GLN A 26 -34.78 -5.90 -15.14
C GLN A 26 -34.43 -4.69 -14.28
N LEU A 27 -33.14 -4.52 -14.00
CA LEU A 27 -32.62 -3.37 -13.26
C LEU A 27 -31.96 -2.36 -14.20
N SER A 28 -32.26 -1.07 -14.01
CA SER A 28 -31.58 0.00 -14.73
C SER A 28 -30.14 0.19 -14.21
N THR A 29 -29.24 0.69 -15.06
CA THR A 29 -27.88 1.04 -14.63
C THR A 29 -27.88 2.09 -13.51
N GLY A 30 -28.85 3.02 -13.54
CA GLY A 30 -29.01 4.04 -12.49
C GLY A 30 -29.36 3.44 -11.14
N ALA A 31 -30.27 2.44 -11.11
CA ALA A 31 -30.62 1.74 -9.88
C ALA A 31 -29.42 0.97 -9.30
N LEU A 32 -28.64 0.30 -10.17
CA LEU A 32 -27.42 -0.39 -9.74
C LEU A 32 -26.38 0.57 -9.15
N ASP A 33 -26.17 1.72 -9.78
CA ASP A 33 -25.19 2.70 -9.33
C ASP A 33 -25.65 3.38 -8.03
N GLU A 34 -26.92 3.76 -7.92
CA GLU A 34 -27.46 4.37 -6.71
C GLU A 34 -27.39 3.41 -5.52
N THR A 35 -27.67 2.11 -5.73
CA THR A 35 -27.53 1.11 -4.67
C THR A 35 -26.10 1.04 -4.12
N ILE A 36 -25.08 1.18 -5.00
CA ILE A 36 -23.68 1.15 -4.59
C ILE A 36 -23.31 2.44 -3.83
N ARG A 37 -23.81 3.60 -4.30
CA ARG A 37 -23.60 4.89 -3.62
C ARG A 37 -24.28 4.92 -2.27
N GLU A 38 -25.49 4.40 -2.17
CA GLU A 38 -26.24 4.31 -0.91
C GLU A 38 -25.49 3.46 0.11
N ALA A 39 -24.96 2.30 -0.30
CA ALA A 39 -24.12 1.49 0.56
C ALA A 39 -22.85 2.23 1.00
N GLY A 40 -22.24 3.01 0.11
CA GLY A 40 -21.11 3.89 0.45
C GLY A 40 -21.47 4.93 1.50
N ARG A 41 -22.62 5.60 1.36
CA ARG A 41 -23.12 6.58 2.35
C ARG A 41 -23.43 5.90 3.69
N ALA A 42 -23.98 4.69 3.67
CA ALA A 42 -24.31 3.94 4.88
C ALA A 42 -23.07 3.60 5.73
N VAL A 43 -21.90 3.44 5.10
CA VAL A 43 -20.63 3.14 5.81
C VAL A 43 -19.77 4.37 6.04
N ALA A 44 -20.19 5.56 5.62
CA ALA A 44 -19.37 6.78 5.71
C ALA A 44 -18.95 7.12 7.15
N ALA A 45 -19.82 6.85 8.13
CA ALA A 45 -19.51 7.09 9.54
C ALA A 45 -18.35 6.23 10.09
N LEU A 46 -18.02 5.11 9.43
CA LEU A 46 -16.89 4.27 9.83
C LEU A 46 -15.54 4.89 9.51
N GLU A 47 -15.49 5.93 8.65
CA GLU A 47 -14.24 6.57 8.27
C GLU A 47 -13.48 7.09 9.49
N ASP A 48 -14.16 7.78 10.42
CA ASP A 48 -13.52 8.33 11.62
C ASP A 48 -12.90 7.22 12.49
N GLU A 49 -13.62 6.11 12.69
CA GLU A 49 -13.12 4.95 13.44
C GLU A 49 -11.91 4.30 12.73
N MET A 50 -11.94 4.22 11.40
CA MET A 50 -10.84 3.69 10.60
C MET A 50 -9.60 4.59 10.63
N VAL A 51 -9.78 5.92 10.63
CA VAL A 51 -8.68 6.88 10.80
C VAL A 51 -8.04 6.71 12.17
N GLU A 52 -8.84 6.60 13.23
CA GLU A 52 -8.32 6.37 14.58
C GLU A 52 -7.52 5.05 14.67
N ASP A 53 -7.97 3.96 14.05
CA ASP A 53 -7.25 2.68 14.06
C ASP A 53 -5.88 2.79 13.35
N ILE A 54 -5.82 3.44 12.18
CA ILE A 54 -4.54 3.61 11.48
C ILE A 54 -3.59 4.57 12.20
N GLU A 55 -4.10 5.57 12.93
CA GLU A 55 -3.28 6.47 13.76
C GLU A 55 -2.64 5.73 14.96
N GLN A 56 -3.33 4.72 15.50
CA GLN A 56 -2.84 3.89 16.60
C GLN A 56 -1.93 2.74 16.13
N ALA A 57 -1.80 2.53 14.82
CA ALA A 57 -1.03 1.43 14.27
C ALA A 57 0.47 1.54 14.62
N VAL A 58 1.05 0.47 15.16
CA VAL A 58 2.50 0.37 15.41
C VAL A 58 3.29 0.42 14.09
N LEU A 59 2.71 -0.15 13.03
CA LEU A 59 3.24 -0.15 11.68
C LEU A 59 2.08 0.17 10.72
N LEU A 60 2.24 1.24 9.96
CA LEU A 60 1.32 1.64 8.92
C LEU A 60 2.03 1.55 7.58
N HIS A 61 1.36 1.03 6.55
CA HIS A 61 1.86 1.04 5.19
C HIS A 61 1.14 2.12 4.39
N ALA A 62 1.87 2.84 3.52
CA ALA A 62 1.27 3.80 2.58
C ALA A 62 1.82 3.59 1.17
N ASP A 63 0.94 3.71 0.18
CA ASP A 63 1.28 3.71 -1.24
C ASP A 63 0.27 4.54 -2.03
N GLU A 64 0.65 4.96 -3.24
CA GLU A 64 -0.21 5.76 -4.10
C GLU A 64 -0.18 5.28 -5.56
N THR A 65 -1.36 5.08 -6.15
CA THR A 65 -1.51 4.65 -7.55
C THR A 65 -2.23 5.72 -8.36
N PRO A 66 -1.76 6.08 -9.57
CA PRO A 66 -2.47 7.03 -10.42
C PRO A 66 -3.93 6.62 -10.67
N TRP A 67 -4.83 7.58 -10.53
CA TRP A 67 -6.27 7.43 -10.69
C TRP A 67 -6.81 8.56 -11.56
N LYS A 68 -7.17 8.29 -12.81
CA LYS A 68 -7.73 9.32 -13.70
C LYS A 68 -9.24 9.38 -13.53
N GLU A 69 -9.76 10.54 -13.19
CA GLU A 69 -11.21 10.77 -13.10
C GLU A 69 -11.61 11.89 -14.05
N ALA A 70 -12.46 11.57 -15.04
CA ALA A 70 -12.93 12.53 -16.05
C ALA A 70 -11.80 13.37 -16.69
N GLY A 71 -10.66 12.74 -16.96
CA GLY A 71 -9.47 13.40 -17.54
C GLY A 71 -8.58 14.14 -16.54
N LYS A 72 -9.01 14.31 -15.28
CA LYS A 72 -8.20 14.92 -14.22
C LYS A 72 -7.27 13.87 -13.59
N PRO A 73 -5.98 14.21 -13.38
CA PRO A 73 -5.05 13.32 -12.70
C PRO A 73 -5.29 13.37 -11.18
N LEU A 74 -5.72 12.26 -10.62
CA LEU A 74 -5.80 12.02 -9.18
C LEU A 74 -4.93 10.79 -8.83
N TRP A 75 -4.85 10.49 -7.54
CA TRP A 75 -4.17 9.34 -6.99
C TRP A 75 -5.07 8.66 -5.99
N MET A 76 -5.13 7.33 -6.09
CA MET A 76 -5.69 6.48 -5.05
C MET A 76 -4.58 6.20 -4.05
N TRP A 77 -4.66 6.84 -2.91
CA TRP A 77 -3.86 6.57 -1.74
C TRP A 77 -4.44 5.38 -1.00
N VAL A 78 -3.56 4.52 -0.50
CA VAL A 78 -3.92 3.41 0.36
C VAL A 78 -3.09 3.45 1.63
N PHE A 79 -3.76 3.35 2.77
CA PHE A 79 -3.15 3.20 4.10
C PHE A 79 -3.56 1.85 4.68
N VAL A 80 -2.59 1.03 5.07
CA VAL A 80 -2.84 -0.34 5.55
C VAL A 80 -2.23 -0.53 6.94
N ALA A 81 -3.08 -0.76 7.93
CA ALA A 81 -2.72 -1.22 9.27
C ALA A 81 -2.98 -2.72 9.40
N GLY A 82 -2.89 -3.26 10.61
CA GLY A 82 -3.09 -4.69 10.86
C GLY A 82 -4.48 -5.21 10.48
N PHE A 83 -5.52 -4.42 10.75
CA PHE A 83 -6.92 -4.80 10.51
C PHE A 83 -7.70 -3.81 9.65
N THR A 84 -7.16 -2.60 9.46
CA THR A 84 -7.81 -1.53 8.70
C THR A 84 -7.07 -1.23 7.41
N THR A 85 -7.82 -1.03 6.34
CA THR A 85 -7.31 -0.49 5.08
C THR A 85 -8.18 0.67 4.65
N LEU A 86 -7.57 1.83 4.49
CA LEU A 86 -8.25 3.07 4.15
C LEU A 86 -7.79 3.55 2.77
N PHE A 87 -8.75 4.00 1.95
CA PHE A 87 -8.51 4.47 0.59
C PHE A 87 -8.99 5.90 0.43
N TYR A 88 -8.15 6.74 -0.19
CA TYR A 88 -8.50 8.11 -0.55
C TYR A 88 -8.21 8.38 -2.01
N ILE A 89 -9.12 9.04 -2.71
CA ILE A 89 -8.91 9.52 -4.07
C ILE A 89 -8.76 11.04 -4.01
N CYS A 90 -7.54 11.54 -4.17
CA CYS A 90 -7.24 12.96 -4.06
C CYS A 90 -6.01 13.35 -4.91
N SER A 91 -5.50 14.56 -4.73
CA SER A 91 -4.24 14.98 -5.34
C SER A 91 -3.06 14.12 -4.84
N ARG A 92 -1.93 14.14 -5.55
CA ARG A 92 -0.67 13.51 -5.08
C ARG A 92 0.09 14.36 -4.05
N GLY A 93 -0.59 15.28 -3.40
CA GLY A 93 0.02 16.26 -2.50
C GLY A 93 0.38 15.68 -1.12
N LEU A 94 1.11 16.48 -0.35
CA LEU A 94 1.41 16.20 1.06
C LEU A 94 0.17 16.30 1.97
N GLU A 95 -0.85 17.05 1.53
CA GLU A 95 -2.03 17.37 2.32
C GLU A 95 -2.72 16.13 2.90
N ILE A 96 -2.87 15.06 2.11
CA ILE A 96 -3.49 13.83 2.59
C ILE A 96 -2.68 13.17 3.70
N LEU A 97 -1.35 13.26 3.67
CA LEU A 97 -0.51 12.72 4.73
C LEU A 97 -0.69 13.52 6.02
N SER A 98 -0.78 14.84 5.94
CA SER A 98 -1.04 15.68 7.12
C SER A 98 -2.44 15.49 7.70
N ASN A 99 -3.43 15.21 6.85
CA ASN A 99 -4.81 15.00 7.27
C ASN A 99 -4.99 13.62 7.94
N VAL A 100 -4.33 12.59 7.41
CA VAL A 100 -4.47 11.20 7.88
C VAL A 100 -3.49 10.86 9.00
N LEU A 101 -2.25 11.39 8.94
CA LEU A 101 -1.20 11.15 9.91
C LEU A 101 -0.99 12.41 10.75
N THR A 102 -1.89 12.64 11.70
CA THR A 102 -1.76 13.78 12.60
C THR A 102 -0.65 13.56 13.63
N ASP A 103 -0.44 14.53 14.52
CA ASP A 103 0.49 14.39 15.64
C ASP A 103 0.20 13.20 16.56
N LYS A 104 -0.99 12.59 16.47
CA LYS A 104 -1.36 11.37 17.20
C LYS A 104 -0.65 10.12 16.69
N PHE A 105 -0.25 10.07 15.41
CA PHE A 105 0.43 8.91 14.86
C PHE A 105 1.82 8.73 15.47
N LYS A 106 1.97 7.71 16.32
CA LYS A 106 3.24 7.32 16.95
C LYS A 106 3.76 5.97 16.42
N GLY A 107 3.33 5.55 15.23
CA GLY A 107 3.80 4.33 14.58
C GLY A 107 5.07 4.52 13.76
N ASN A 108 5.44 3.47 13.03
CA ASN A 108 6.37 3.56 11.90
C ASN A 108 5.58 3.55 10.60
N LEU A 109 5.92 4.44 9.66
CA LEU A 109 5.34 4.44 8.33
C LEU A 109 6.24 3.70 7.34
N MET A 110 5.74 2.62 6.76
CA MET A 110 6.40 1.92 5.65
C MET A 110 5.84 2.40 4.32
N SER A 111 6.69 3.05 3.52
CA SER A 111 6.27 3.61 2.23
C SER A 111 7.28 3.31 1.13
N ASP A 112 6.97 3.71 -0.09
CA ASP A 112 7.89 3.66 -1.22
C ASP A 112 9.03 4.72 -1.08
N GLY A 113 9.68 5.10 -2.19
CA GLY A 113 10.73 6.13 -2.20
C GLY A 113 10.27 7.55 -2.50
N TYR A 114 8.96 7.82 -2.52
CA TYR A 114 8.43 9.12 -2.91
C TYR A 114 8.86 10.22 -1.93
N GLN A 115 9.16 11.40 -2.48
CA GLN A 115 9.70 12.52 -1.73
C GLN A 115 8.71 13.05 -0.68
N ALA A 116 7.41 12.90 -0.93
CA ALA A 116 6.36 13.32 0.01
C ALA A 116 6.59 12.75 1.41
N TYR A 117 7.03 11.51 1.53
CA TYR A 117 7.25 10.86 2.83
C TYR A 117 8.54 11.30 3.56
N ARG A 118 9.41 12.14 2.97
CA ARG A 118 10.76 12.42 3.53
C ARG A 118 10.78 13.28 4.78
N HIS A 119 9.74 14.06 5.02
CA HIS A 119 9.62 14.88 6.23
C HIS A 119 9.22 14.04 7.46
N LEU A 120 8.79 12.79 7.27
CA LEU A 120 8.37 11.90 8.36
C LEU A 120 9.57 11.18 8.97
N GLY A 121 9.84 11.43 10.25
CA GLY A 121 11.02 10.91 10.95
C GLY A 121 11.02 9.40 11.21
N ARG A 122 9.84 8.78 11.36
CA ARG A 122 9.69 7.35 11.68
C ARG A 122 9.30 6.53 10.46
N ARG A 123 10.16 6.57 9.44
CA ARG A 123 9.88 5.96 8.14
C ARG A 123 10.74 4.74 7.87
N LEU A 124 10.10 3.69 7.38
CA LEU A 124 10.70 2.49 6.81
C LEU A 124 10.50 2.48 5.29
N ARG A 125 11.48 1.98 4.54
CA ARG A 125 11.32 1.77 3.10
C ARG A 125 10.74 0.39 2.84
N CYS A 126 9.67 0.34 2.05
CA CYS A 126 9.04 -0.90 1.64
C CYS A 126 10.03 -1.75 0.83
N TRP A 127 10.28 -2.97 1.30
CA TRP A 127 11.27 -3.86 0.68
C TRP A 127 10.87 -4.30 -0.72
N ALA A 128 9.59 -4.58 -0.94
CA ALA A 128 9.08 -4.95 -2.25
C ALA A 128 9.40 -3.86 -3.30
N HIS A 129 9.32 -2.59 -2.92
CA HIS A 129 9.71 -1.47 -3.77
C HIS A 129 11.22 -1.42 -4.03
N LEU A 130 12.05 -1.70 -3.01
CA LEU A 130 13.50 -1.76 -3.18
C LEU A 130 13.92 -2.90 -4.10
N ILE A 131 13.36 -4.09 -3.90
CA ILE A 131 13.63 -5.28 -4.74
C ILE A 131 13.25 -5.01 -6.20
N ARG A 132 12.07 -4.43 -6.46
CA ARG A 132 11.67 -4.03 -7.83
C ARG A 132 12.61 -3.00 -8.44
N LYS A 133 13.13 -2.05 -7.66
CA LYS A 133 14.13 -1.09 -8.15
C LYS A 133 15.44 -1.79 -8.49
N CYS A 134 15.92 -2.71 -7.66
CA CYS A 134 17.10 -3.51 -7.97
C CYS A 134 16.89 -4.33 -9.25
N GLN A 135 15.72 -4.95 -9.44
CA GLN A 135 15.39 -5.63 -10.68
C GLN A 135 15.47 -4.69 -11.89
N GLY A 136 14.93 -3.48 -11.80
CA GLY A 136 15.05 -2.49 -12.86
C GLY A 136 16.50 -2.08 -13.19
N LEU A 137 17.43 -2.16 -12.22
CA LEU A 137 18.86 -1.98 -12.48
C LEU A 137 19.49 -3.21 -13.15
N ILE A 138 19.06 -4.41 -12.75
CA ILE A 138 19.48 -5.68 -13.36
C ILE A 138 19.05 -5.76 -14.82
N ASP A 139 17.90 -5.17 -15.16
CA ASP A 139 17.36 -5.13 -16.52
C ASP A 139 18.02 -4.04 -17.40
N SER A 140 19.02 -3.32 -16.87
CA SER A 140 19.78 -2.32 -17.63
C SER A 140 20.66 -2.95 -18.70
N THR A 141 21.01 -2.16 -19.72
CA THR A 141 22.00 -2.54 -20.74
C THR A 141 23.44 -2.24 -20.33
N ASP A 142 23.65 -1.44 -19.27
CA ASP A 142 24.99 -1.12 -18.76
C ASP A 142 25.49 -2.20 -17.79
N ALA A 143 26.63 -2.82 -18.09
CA ALA A 143 27.16 -3.93 -17.30
C ALA A 143 27.49 -3.55 -15.85
N GLY A 144 27.92 -2.32 -15.59
CA GLY A 144 28.19 -1.81 -14.25
C GLY A 144 26.90 -1.64 -13.44
N VAL A 145 25.86 -1.08 -14.04
CA VAL A 145 24.53 -0.94 -13.43
C VAL A 145 23.92 -2.32 -13.13
N VAL A 146 24.05 -3.28 -14.05
CA VAL A 146 23.59 -4.66 -13.84
C VAL A 146 24.31 -5.29 -12.66
N ALA A 147 25.64 -5.17 -12.59
CA ALA A 147 26.43 -5.72 -11.50
C ALA A 147 26.03 -5.11 -10.14
N ALA A 148 25.86 -3.78 -10.08
CA ALA A 148 25.40 -3.09 -8.88
C ALA A 148 23.98 -3.52 -8.48
N GLY A 149 23.07 -3.64 -9.45
CA GLY A 149 21.71 -4.13 -9.25
C GLY A 149 21.67 -5.53 -8.64
N LYS A 150 22.49 -6.46 -9.16
CA LYS A 150 22.63 -7.83 -8.62
C LYS A 150 23.14 -7.83 -7.18
N GLY A 151 24.21 -7.08 -6.90
CA GLY A 151 24.78 -6.99 -5.55
C GLY A 151 23.77 -6.44 -4.53
N MET A 152 23.05 -5.37 -4.89
CA MET A 152 21.98 -4.82 -4.03
C MET A 152 20.84 -5.82 -3.82
N HIS A 153 20.41 -6.50 -4.89
CA HIS A 153 19.35 -7.50 -4.81
C HIS A 153 19.72 -8.64 -3.86
N GLU A 154 20.93 -9.19 -3.98
CA GLU A 154 21.45 -10.26 -3.12
C GLU A 154 21.52 -9.84 -1.65
N ALA A 155 22.06 -8.66 -1.37
CA ALA A 155 22.16 -8.15 0.00
C ALA A 155 20.77 -7.95 0.62
N LEU A 156 19.81 -7.37 -0.12
CA LEU A 156 18.44 -7.18 0.38
C LEU A 156 17.75 -8.50 0.69
N HIS A 157 17.90 -9.53 -0.14
CA HIS A 157 17.35 -10.87 0.14
C HIS A 157 18.03 -11.54 1.33
N THR A 158 19.34 -11.39 1.49
CA THR A 158 20.10 -11.90 2.63
C THR A 158 19.60 -11.28 3.94
N LEU A 159 19.47 -9.95 3.97
CA LEU A 159 18.92 -9.22 5.10
C LEU A 159 17.47 -9.65 5.37
N MET A 160 16.67 -9.93 4.33
CA MET A 160 15.29 -10.40 4.45
C MET A 160 15.17 -11.76 5.11
N ALA A 161 15.97 -12.73 4.67
CA ALA A 161 16.06 -14.01 5.33
C ALA A 161 16.46 -13.86 6.81
N ALA A 162 17.45 -13.01 7.10
CA ALA A 162 17.92 -12.79 8.47
C ALA A 162 16.85 -12.17 9.38
N ILE A 163 16.10 -11.17 8.89
CA ILE A 163 14.99 -10.57 9.63
C ILE A 163 13.88 -11.60 9.90
N TYR A 164 13.52 -12.42 8.91
CA TYR A 164 12.52 -13.47 9.12
C TYR A 164 12.98 -14.51 10.14
N ALA A 165 14.23 -14.94 10.08
CA ALA A 165 14.80 -15.87 11.06
C ALA A 165 14.78 -15.30 12.49
N ALA A 166 15.15 -14.02 12.65
CA ALA A 166 15.09 -13.36 13.95
C ALA A 166 13.66 -13.20 14.50
N ARG A 167 12.67 -12.97 13.61
CA ARG A 167 11.25 -12.93 14.02
C ARG A 167 10.74 -14.29 14.49
N ALA A 168 11.24 -15.39 13.90
CA ALA A 168 10.88 -16.74 14.29
C ALA A 168 11.55 -17.20 15.60
N ALA A 169 12.65 -16.56 16.00
CA ALA A 169 13.41 -16.86 17.22
C ALA A 169 13.50 -15.62 18.12
N PRO A 170 12.44 -15.29 18.89
CA PRO A 170 12.42 -14.12 19.75
C PRO A 170 13.49 -14.18 20.85
N GLY A 171 13.97 -13.00 21.28
CA GLY A 171 14.99 -12.87 22.33
C GLY A 171 16.38 -12.43 21.84
N GLN A 172 16.53 -12.07 20.56
CA GLN A 172 17.77 -11.44 20.10
C GLN A 172 17.92 -10.03 20.66
N GLU A 173 19.15 -9.66 21.00
CA GLU A 173 19.48 -8.31 21.43
C GLU A 173 19.22 -7.28 20.31
N ASN A 174 18.75 -6.10 20.69
CA ASN A 174 18.57 -5.00 19.76
C ASN A 174 19.89 -4.67 19.07
N GLY A 175 19.88 -4.63 17.74
CA GLY A 175 21.06 -4.34 16.93
C GLY A 175 21.92 -5.56 16.55
N ALA A 176 21.66 -6.74 17.09
CA ALA A 176 22.45 -7.96 16.79
C ALA A 176 22.48 -8.29 15.29
N LEU A 177 21.36 -8.12 14.58
CA LEU A 177 21.28 -8.30 13.13
C LEU A 177 22.16 -7.30 12.37
N ALA A 178 22.14 -6.02 12.77
CA ALA A 178 22.93 -4.99 12.10
C ALA A 178 24.43 -5.24 12.26
N ILE A 179 24.87 -5.70 13.43
CA ILE A 179 26.26 -6.08 13.69
C ILE A 179 26.65 -7.30 12.83
N ARG A 180 25.82 -8.35 12.84
CA ARG A 180 26.07 -9.59 12.08
C ARG A 180 26.21 -9.33 10.58
N HIS A 181 25.41 -8.43 10.04
CA HIS A 181 25.37 -8.10 8.61
C HIS A 181 26.06 -6.77 8.27
N ALA A 182 26.93 -6.26 9.14
CA ALA A 182 27.60 -4.98 8.94
C ALA A 182 28.40 -4.92 7.62
N ALA A 183 29.08 -6.01 7.27
CA ALA A 183 29.81 -6.12 6.00
C ALA A 183 28.87 -6.13 4.79
N ASP A 184 27.70 -6.76 4.89
CA ASP A 184 26.68 -6.74 3.82
C ASP A 184 26.15 -5.33 3.59
N ILE A 185 25.94 -4.58 4.68
CA ILE A 185 25.46 -3.19 4.64
C ILE A 185 26.53 -2.26 4.07
N GLU A 186 27.80 -2.42 4.47
CA GLU A 186 28.89 -1.58 3.99
C GLU A 186 29.11 -1.75 2.49
N ARG A 187 28.91 -2.96 1.95
CA ARG A 187 28.97 -3.22 0.50
C ARG A 187 27.90 -2.49 -0.32
N LEU A 188 26.88 -1.92 0.32
CA LEU A 188 25.82 -1.15 -0.34
C LEU A 188 26.09 0.37 -0.37
N ARG A 189 27.16 0.84 0.29
CA ARG A 189 27.58 2.24 0.32
C ARG A 189 28.56 2.54 -0.81
#